data_AF-X1BXA9-F1
#
_entry.id   AF-X1BXA9-F1
#
_cell.length_a   1.000
_cell.length_b   1.000
_cell.length_c   1.000
_cell.angle_alpha   90.00
_cell.angle_beta   90.00
_cell.angle_gamma   90.00
#
_symmetry.space_group_name_H-M   'P 1'
#
loop_
_entity.id
_entity.type
_entity.pdbx_description
1 polymer ?
#
loop_
_entity_poly.entity_id
_entity_poly.type
_entity_poly.pdbx_seq_one_letter_code
_entity_poly.pdbx_strand_id
1 'polypeptide(L)'
;KWFKEYAVKVFEELNDSVKLWITHNEPLCASIFSYYEGLHAPGHKNLREALIVAHHILLSHGAAVEDFRKFNFKDSKIGITLNLTPSYPATDSKEDIKAAFRSDGYSIRWFLDPVFKASYPEDMKEVYKEFIDGFDFVSDGDLRKIS
;
A
#
# COMPACT_ATOMS: atom_id res chain seq x y z
N LYS A 1 7.55 4.67 11.78
CA LYS A 1 7.67 5.41 13.07
C LYS A 1 7.29 6.89 12.90
N TRP A 2 8.03 7.68 12.13
CA TRP A 2 7.81 9.12 12.00
C TRP A 2 6.40 9.51 11.52
N PHE A 3 5.87 8.82 10.50
CA PHE A 3 4.49 9.07 10.03
C PHE A 3 3.45 8.91 11.15
N LYS A 4 3.64 7.91 12.03
CA LYS A 4 2.74 7.65 13.16
C LYS A 4 2.79 8.78 14.18
N GLU A 5 3.99 9.23 14.55
CA GLU A 5 4.20 10.35 15.48
C GLU A 5 3.57 11.64 14.94
N TYR A 6 3.77 11.92 13.65
CA TYR A 6 3.11 13.02 12.96
C TYR A 6 1.57 12.87 13.00
N ALA A 7 1.04 11.72 12.59
CA ALA A 7 -0.39 11.48 12.51
C ALA A 7 -1.08 11.64 13.88
N VAL A 8 -0.49 11.07 14.93
CA VAL A 8 -0.98 11.24 16.32
C VAL A 8 -1.07 12.71 16.68
N LYS A 9 -0.05 13.51 16.36
CA LYS A 9 -0.09 14.92 16.72
C LYS A 9 -1.14 15.70 15.93
N VAL A 10 -1.34 15.37 14.66
CA VAL A 10 -2.42 15.97 13.84
C VAL A 10 -3.80 15.56 14.35
N PHE A 11 -3.98 14.31 14.78
CA PHE A 11 -5.24 13.85 15.37
C PHE A 11 -5.58 14.63 16.63
N GLU A 12 -4.62 14.79 17.56
CA GLU A 12 -4.82 15.56 18.80
C GLU A 12 -5.28 16.99 18.52
N GLU A 13 -4.60 17.71 17.63
CA GLU A 13 -4.86 19.14 17.40
C GLU A 13 -6.10 19.41 16.55
N LEU A 14 -6.51 18.49 15.66
CA LEU A 14 -7.56 18.78 14.67
C LEU A 14 -8.83 17.92 14.81
N ASN A 15 -8.94 17.02 15.80
CA ASN A 15 -10.10 16.13 15.96
C ASN A 15 -11.45 16.87 16.10
N ASP A 16 -11.44 18.08 16.65
CA ASP A 16 -12.66 18.89 16.80
C ASP A 16 -13.28 19.24 15.44
N SER A 17 -12.44 19.48 14.42
CA SER A 17 -12.87 19.93 13.09
C SER A 17 -12.93 18.81 12.05
N VAL A 18 -12.05 17.82 12.12
CA VAL A 18 -11.91 16.78 11.09
C VAL A 18 -12.62 15.49 11.49
N LYS A 19 -13.58 15.06 10.67
CA LYS A 19 -14.39 13.85 10.90
C LYS A 19 -14.01 12.67 10.00
N LEU A 20 -13.35 12.92 8.87
CA LEU A 20 -12.92 11.88 7.94
C LEU A 20 -11.42 11.98 7.72
N TRP A 21 -10.71 10.92 8.07
CA TRP A 21 -9.27 10.86 8.05
C TRP A 21 -8.78 9.88 6.99
N ILE A 22 -7.87 10.35 6.14
CA ILE A 22 -7.15 9.53 5.18
C ILE A 22 -5.69 9.53 5.60
N THR A 23 -5.13 8.34 5.80
CA THR A 23 -3.72 8.18 6.14
C THR A 23 -2.81 8.42 4.93
N HIS A 24 -3.05 7.67 3.86
CA HIS A 24 -2.28 7.76 2.62
C HIS A 24 -3.21 7.91 1.42
N ASN A 25 -2.74 8.69 0.46
CA ASN A 25 -3.30 8.79 -0.87
C ASN A 25 -2.38 8.07 -1.85
N GLU A 26 -2.92 7.08 -2.56
CA GLU A 26 -2.27 6.39 -3.68
C GLU A 26 -0.87 5.81 -3.38
N PRO A 27 -0.78 4.77 -2.51
CA PRO A 27 0.47 4.08 -2.25
C PRO A 27 1.20 3.57 -3.49
N LEU A 28 0.48 3.17 -4.55
CA LEU A 28 1.07 2.77 -5.84
C LEU A 28 1.95 3.89 -6.41
N CYS A 29 1.42 5.11 -6.45
CA CYS A 29 2.13 6.27 -6.99
C CYS A 29 3.36 6.61 -6.15
N ALA A 30 3.21 6.63 -4.81
CA ALA A 30 4.28 6.99 -3.89
C ALA A 30 5.36 5.90 -3.73
N SER A 31 5.14 4.69 -4.25
CA SER A 31 6.09 3.58 -4.20
C SER A 31 6.59 3.22 -5.59
N ILE A 32 5.78 2.53 -6.39
CA ILE A 32 6.15 1.99 -7.69
C ILE A 32 6.53 3.10 -8.68
N PHE A 33 5.68 4.12 -8.86
CA PHE A 33 5.99 5.21 -9.80
C PHE A 33 7.13 6.09 -9.32
N SER A 34 7.33 6.21 -8.01
CA SER A 34 8.39 7.00 -7.39
C SER A 34 9.76 6.33 -7.34
N TYR A 35 9.79 5.01 -7.11
CA TYR A 35 11.00 4.27 -6.79
C TYR A 35 11.37 3.18 -7.78
N TYR A 36 10.46 2.73 -8.64
CA TYR A 36 10.77 1.77 -9.70
C TYR A 36 10.73 2.40 -11.09
N GLU A 37 9.64 3.07 -11.43
CA GLU A 37 9.50 3.70 -12.77
C GLU A 37 10.20 5.07 -12.84
N GLY A 38 10.38 5.72 -11.68
CA GLY A 38 11.05 7.01 -11.55
C GLY A 38 10.27 8.16 -12.20
N LEU A 39 8.95 8.03 -12.34
CA LEU A 39 8.04 9.03 -12.91
C LEU A 39 7.70 10.12 -11.90
N HIS A 40 7.68 9.78 -10.61
CA HIS A 40 7.44 10.70 -9.51
C HIS A 40 8.68 10.87 -8.63
N ALA A 41 8.70 11.89 -7.78
CA ALA A 41 9.76 12.04 -6.78
C ALA A 41 9.83 10.80 -5.85
N PRO A 42 11.02 10.34 -5.44
CA PRO A 42 12.32 10.95 -5.69
C PRO A 42 12.96 10.59 -7.06
N GLY A 43 12.31 9.76 -7.88
CA GLY A 43 12.77 9.43 -9.22
C GLY A 43 13.75 8.25 -9.28
N HIS A 44 13.72 7.37 -8.27
CA HIS A 44 14.57 6.18 -8.25
C HIS A 44 14.07 5.13 -9.25
N LYS A 45 14.96 4.20 -9.61
CA LYS A 45 14.70 3.14 -10.60
C LYS A 45 15.13 1.76 -10.09
N ASN A 46 14.60 1.36 -8.94
CA ASN A 46 14.91 0.13 -8.24
C ASN A 46 13.63 -0.56 -7.74
N LEU A 47 13.34 -1.75 -8.29
CA LEU A 47 12.13 -2.50 -7.94
C LEU A 47 12.11 -2.93 -6.47
N ARG A 48 13.25 -3.42 -5.95
CA ARG A 48 13.34 -3.87 -4.55
C ARG A 48 13.05 -2.72 -3.60
N GLU A 49 13.61 -1.55 -3.87
CA GLU A 49 13.36 -0.33 -3.11
C GLU A 49 11.87 0.04 -3.15
N ALA A 50 11.25 0.02 -4.33
CA ALA A 50 9.83 0.32 -4.48
C ALA A 50 8.93 -0.62 -3.68
N LEU A 51 9.24 -1.92 -3.64
CA LEU A 51 8.48 -2.90 -2.86
C LEU A 51 8.67 -2.72 -1.34
N ILE A 52 9.87 -2.36 -0.89
CA ILE A 52 10.12 -1.96 0.51
C ILE A 52 9.29 -0.73 0.88
N VAL A 53 9.31 0.29 0.01
CA VAL A 53 8.55 1.54 0.22
C VAL A 53 7.05 1.26 0.26
N ALA A 54 6.53 0.48 -0.69
CA ALA A 54 5.13 0.06 -0.70
C ALA A 54 4.73 -0.61 0.62
N HIS A 55 5.56 -1.53 1.12
CA HIS A 55 5.31 -2.21 2.39
C HIS A 55 5.30 -1.24 3.57
N HIS A 56 6.30 -0.36 3.68
CA HIS A 56 6.38 0.59 4.80
C HIS A 56 5.28 1.67 4.77
N ILE A 57 4.81 2.08 3.59
CA ILE A 57 3.63 2.95 3.47
C ILE A 57 2.42 2.27 4.08
N LEU A 58 2.12 1.03 3.67
CA LEU A 58 1.00 0.25 4.21
C LEU A 58 1.16 -0.02 5.71
N LEU A 59 2.37 -0.37 6.17
CA LEU A 59 2.63 -0.60 7.59
C LEU A 59 2.39 0.67 8.42
N SER A 60 2.74 1.84 7.86
CA SER A 60 2.50 3.13 8.51
C SER A 60 1.02 3.51 8.53
N HIS A 61 0.23 3.09 7.53
CA HIS A 61 -1.24 3.17 7.57
C HIS A 61 -1.79 2.43 8.80
N GLY A 62 -1.46 1.14 8.91
CA GLY A 62 -1.91 0.28 10.01
C GLY A 62 -1.54 0.84 11.39
N ALA A 63 -0.29 1.29 11.54
CA ALA A 63 0.18 1.91 12.78
C ALA A 63 -0.57 3.20 13.14
N ALA A 64 -0.91 4.05 12.15
CA ALA A 64 -1.68 5.26 12.40
C ALA A 64 -3.15 4.96 12.73
N VAL A 65 -3.75 3.93 12.13
CA VAL A 65 -5.11 3.47 12.44
C VAL A 65 -5.19 2.91 13.86
N GLU A 66 -4.19 2.13 14.29
CA GLU A 66 -4.09 1.64 15.67
C GLU A 66 -3.97 2.81 16.68
N ASP A 67 -3.06 3.76 16.41
CA ASP A 67 -3.03 5.15 16.91
C ASP A 67 -4.43 5.75 17.14
N PHE A 68 -5.11 5.99 16.02
CA PHE A 68 -6.37 6.70 15.95
C PHE A 68 -7.48 6.05 16.78
N ARG A 69 -7.58 4.71 16.75
CA ARG A 69 -8.64 3.96 17.47
C ARG A 69 -8.53 4.11 18.99
N LYS A 70 -7.35 4.39 19.55
CA LYS A 70 -7.16 4.60 21.00
C LYS A 70 -7.80 5.90 21.50
N PHE A 71 -7.96 6.90 20.63
CA PHE A 71 -8.59 8.17 20.99
C PHE A 71 -10.10 8.07 21.18
N ASN A 72 -10.76 7.07 20.58
CA ASN A 72 -12.20 6.84 20.70
C ASN A 72 -13.08 8.06 20.34
N PHE A 73 -12.70 8.80 19.29
CA PHE A 73 -13.48 9.91 18.76
C PHE A 73 -14.85 9.44 18.25
N LYS A 74 -15.94 9.93 18.84
CA LYS A 74 -17.31 9.44 18.62
C LYS A 74 -17.81 9.53 17.18
N ASP A 75 -17.44 10.61 16.48
CA ASP A 75 -17.97 10.94 15.15
C ASP A 75 -16.89 11.03 14.08
N SER A 76 -15.78 10.30 14.25
CA SER A 76 -14.67 10.32 13.30
C SER A 76 -14.37 8.93 12.72
N LYS A 77 -14.03 8.90 11.43
CA LYS A 77 -13.63 7.69 10.71
C LYS A 77 -12.25 7.86 10.13
N ILE A 78 -11.51 6.74 10.02
CA ILE A 78 -10.18 6.71 9.41
C ILE A 78 -10.10 5.61 8.35
N GLY A 79 -9.37 5.88 7.28
CA GLY A 79 -9.12 4.93 6.20
C GLY A 79 -7.88 5.27 5.36
N ILE A 80 -7.83 4.66 4.19
CA ILE A 80 -6.79 4.82 3.17
C ILE A 80 -7.45 5.00 1.80
N THR A 81 -6.82 5.79 0.93
CA THR A 81 -7.26 5.96 -0.46
C THR A 81 -6.32 5.22 -1.40
N LEU A 82 -6.88 4.32 -2.20
CA LEU A 82 -6.15 3.53 -3.19
C LEU A 82 -6.67 3.87 -4.59
N ASN A 83 -5.76 4.18 -5.52
CA ASN A 83 -6.10 4.34 -6.93
C ASN A 83 -6.22 2.98 -7.60
N LEU A 84 -7.36 2.71 -8.24
CA LEU A 84 -7.67 1.42 -8.86
C LEU A 84 -7.92 1.59 -10.35
N THR A 85 -7.09 0.94 -11.17
CA THR A 85 -7.25 0.90 -12.64
C THR A 85 -7.49 -0.55 -13.07
N PRO A 86 -8.75 -0.95 -13.31
CA PRO A 86 -9.06 -2.31 -13.73
C PRO A 86 -8.29 -2.72 -15.00
N SER A 87 -7.78 -3.94 -15.02
CA SER A 87 -7.06 -4.50 -16.16
C SER A 87 -7.93 -5.50 -16.91
N TYR A 88 -8.07 -5.33 -18.23
CA TYR A 88 -8.82 -6.23 -19.10
C TYR A 88 -7.88 -6.83 -20.16
N PRO A 89 -8.04 -8.12 -20.51
CA PRO A 89 -7.25 -8.72 -21.58
C PRO A 89 -7.63 -8.10 -22.93
N ALA A 90 -6.65 -7.95 -23.83
CA ALA A 90 -6.89 -7.40 -25.17
C ALA A 90 -7.63 -8.38 -26.08
N THR A 91 -7.41 -9.69 -25.88
CA THR A 91 -8.08 -10.80 -26.58
C THR A 91 -8.35 -11.96 -25.62
N ASP A 92 -9.06 -12.99 -26.10
CA ASP A 92 -9.28 -14.23 -25.35
C ASP A 92 -8.06 -15.19 -25.35
N SER A 93 -6.91 -14.74 -25.85
CA SER A 93 -5.68 -15.54 -25.79
C SER A 93 -5.25 -15.77 -24.33
N LYS A 94 -4.59 -16.91 -24.08
CA LYS A 94 -4.11 -17.25 -22.73
C LYS A 94 -3.05 -16.25 -22.25
N GLU A 95 -2.29 -15.69 -23.19
CA GLU A 95 -1.22 -14.74 -22.96
C GLU A 95 -1.79 -13.40 -22.48
N ASP A 96 -2.83 -12.89 -23.15
CA ASP A 96 -3.46 -11.62 -22.77
C ASP A 96 -4.21 -11.73 -21.44
N ILE A 97 -4.89 -12.85 -21.18
CA ILE A 97 -5.53 -13.11 -19.88
C ILE A 97 -4.50 -13.09 -18.74
N LYS A 98 -3.34 -13.76 -18.94
CA LYS A 98 -2.25 -13.74 -17.94
C LYS A 98 -1.65 -12.34 -17.78
N ALA A 99 -1.51 -11.58 -18.87
CA ALA A 99 -0.99 -10.22 -18.81
C ALA A 99 -1.93 -9.29 -18.02
N ALA A 100 -3.23 -9.34 -18.28
CA ALA A 100 -4.23 -8.58 -17.53
C ALA A 100 -4.24 -8.95 -16.04
N PHE A 101 -4.15 -10.24 -15.72
CA PHE A 101 -4.09 -10.71 -14.32
C PHE A 101 -2.83 -10.23 -13.58
N ARG A 102 -1.67 -10.19 -14.26
CA ARG A 102 -0.45 -9.61 -13.70
C ARG A 102 -0.54 -8.09 -13.54
N SER A 103 -1.14 -7.39 -14.50
CA SER A 103 -1.34 -5.94 -14.43
C SER A 103 -2.24 -5.55 -13.25
N ASP A 104 -3.34 -6.29 -13.04
CA ASP A 104 -4.18 -6.17 -11.85
C ASP A 104 -3.41 -6.49 -10.56
N GLY A 105 -2.60 -7.55 -10.57
CA GLY A 105 -1.71 -7.91 -9.47
C GLY A 105 -0.77 -6.77 -9.08
N TYR A 106 -0.11 -6.16 -10.07
CA TYR A 106 0.86 -5.07 -9.92
C TYR A 106 0.23 -3.77 -9.40
N SER A 107 -0.89 -3.35 -10.01
CA SER A 107 -1.48 -2.03 -9.78
C SER A 107 -2.51 -2.01 -8.66
N ILE A 108 -3.18 -3.13 -8.40
CA ILE A 108 -4.35 -3.19 -7.50
C ILE A 108 -4.12 -4.18 -6.35
N ARG A 109 -4.01 -5.48 -6.63
CA ARG A 109 -4.02 -6.51 -5.56
C ARG A 109 -2.81 -6.41 -4.65
N TRP A 110 -1.67 -5.92 -5.14
CA TRP A 110 -0.50 -5.69 -4.29
C TRP A 110 -0.77 -4.74 -3.11
N PHE A 111 -1.74 -3.84 -3.24
CA PHE A 111 -2.11 -2.86 -2.21
C PHE A 111 -3.44 -3.20 -1.52
N LEU A 112 -4.41 -3.76 -2.25
CA LEU A 112 -5.69 -4.16 -1.66
C LEU A 112 -5.55 -5.37 -0.73
N ASP A 113 -4.85 -6.42 -1.15
CA ASP A 113 -4.85 -7.68 -0.41
C ASP A 113 -4.19 -7.55 0.98
N PRO A 114 -3.10 -6.79 1.18
CA PRO A 114 -2.57 -6.55 2.52
C PRO A 114 -3.58 -5.85 3.45
N VAL A 115 -4.37 -4.91 2.93
CA VAL A 115 -5.33 -4.12 3.71
C VAL A 115 -6.58 -4.93 4.06
N PHE A 116 -7.06 -5.79 3.16
CA PHE A 116 -8.33 -6.50 3.36
C PHE A 116 -8.19 -7.99 3.71
N LYS A 117 -7.03 -8.59 3.44
CA LYS A 117 -6.76 -10.02 3.59
C LYS A 117 -5.50 -10.33 4.40
N ALA A 118 -4.81 -9.30 4.92
CA ALA A 118 -3.55 -9.46 5.64
C ALA A 118 -2.54 -10.36 4.89
N SER A 119 -2.48 -10.27 3.56
CA SER A 119 -1.60 -11.10 2.72
C SER A 119 -1.22 -10.38 1.42
N TYR A 120 -0.01 -10.63 0.93
CA TYR A 120 0.37 -10.27 -0.44
C TYR A 120 -0.04 -11.38 -1.42
N PRO A 121 -0.45 -11.04 -2.66
CA PRO A 121 -0.84 -12.03 -3.66
C PRO A 121 0.36 -12.90 -4.05
N GLU A 122 0.21 -14.23 -3.93
CA GLU A 122 1.31 -15.18 -4.15
C GLU A 122 1.81 -15.15 -5.59
N ASP A 123 0.91 -15.00 -6.55
CA ASP A 123 1.27 -14.93 -7.97
C ASP A 123 2.20 -13.75 -8.29
N MET A 124 2.01 -12.60 -7.64
CA MET A 124 2.91 -11.46 -7.80
C MET A 124 4.22 -11.63 -7.02
N LYS A 125 4.19 -12.32 -5.87
CA LYS A 125 5.43 -12.66 -5.16
C LYS A 125 6.33 -13.53 -6.03
N GLU A 126 5.77 -14.51 -6.73
CA GLU A 126 6.52 -15.33 -7.70
C GLU A 126 7.11 -14.48 -8.83
N VAL A 127 6.33 -13.56 -9.42
CA VAL A 127 6.83 -12.64 -10.45
C VAL A 127 7.99 -11.79 -9.92
N TYR A 128 7.85 -11.16 -8.75
CA TYR A 128 8.89 -10.27 -8.24
C TYR A 128 10.15 -11.02 -7.80
N LYS A 129 10.06 -12.27 -7.33
CA LYS A 129 11.23 -13.10 -7.00
C LYS A 129 12.18 -13.31 -8.19
N GLU A 130 11.70 -13.18 -9.42
CA GLU A 130 12.57 -13.21 -10.61
C GLU A 130 13.52 -12.00 -10.69
N PHE A 131 13.20 -10.91 -9.97
CA PHE A 131 13.91 -9.63 -10.05
C PHE A 131 14.51 -9.16 -8.72
N ILE A 132 14.14 -9.76 -7.59
CA ILE A 132 14.59 -9.37 -6.26
C ILE A 132 14.95 -10.58 -5.39
N ASP A 133 15.90 -10.40 -4.47
CA ASP A 133 16.43 -11.48 -3.61
C ASP A 133 15.50 -11.88 -2.44
N GLY A 134 14.22 -11.52 -2.50
CA GLY A 134 13.19 -11.91 -1.52
C GLY A 134 12.54 -10.77 -0.74
N PHE A 135 11.68 -11.16 0.21
CA PHE A 135 10.77 -10.28 0.95
C PHE A 135 11.14 -10.12 2.43
N ASP A 136 12.45 -10.08 2.73
CA ASP A 136 13.01 -9.91 4.09
C ASP A 136 12.55 -8.62 4.81
N PHE A 137 12.01 -7.65 4.06
CA PHE A 137 11.43 -6.43 4.57
C PHE A 137 10.02 -6.59 5.17
N VAL A 138 9.39 -7.76 5.00
CA VAL A 138 8.10 -8.08 5.61
C VAL A 138 8.35 -8.84 6.91
N SER A 139 8.12 -8.20 8.05
CA SER A 139 8.32 -8.84 9.35
C SER A 139 7.06 -9.55 9.84
N ASP A 140 7.25 -10.49 10.76
CA ASP A 140 6.15 -11.22 11.39
C ASP A 140 5.17 -10.26 12.08
N GLY A 141 3.90 -10.35 11.66
CA GLY A 141 2.81 -9.53 12.21
C GLY A 141 2.58 -8.20 11.49
N ASP A 142 3.43 -7.79 10.55
CA ASP A 142 3.23 -6.54 9.80
C ASP A 142 1.92 -6.56 9.02
N LEU A 143 1.63 -7.66 8.32
CA LEU A 143 0.39 -7.78 7.53
C LEU A 143 -0.87 -7.78 8.40
N ARG A 144 -0.80 -8.28 9.64
CA ARG A 144 -1.91 -8.16 10.61
C ARG A 144 -2.09 -6.74 11.12
N LYS A 145 -1.01 -5.96 11.17
CA LYS A 145 -1.07 -4.55 11.57
C LYS A 145 -1.61 -3.67 10.44
N ILE A 146 -1.32 -4.02 9.20
CA ILE A 146 -1.78 -3.31 7.99
C ILE A 146 -3.31 -3.42 7.82
N SER A 147 -3.87 -4.58 8.14
CA SER A 147 -5.31 -4.91 8.02
C SER A 147 -6.15 -4.38 9.18
#